data_AF-A0A2T4AMT0-F1
#
_entry.id   AF-A0A2T4AMT0-F1
#
_cell.length_a   1.000
_cell.length_b   1.000
_cell.length_c   1.000
_cell.angle_alpha   90.00
_cell.angle_beta   90.00
_cell.angle_gamma   90.00
#
_symmetry.space_group_name_H-M   'P 1'
#
loop_
_entity.id
_entity.type
_entity.pdbx_description
1 polymer ?
#
loop_
_entity_poly.entity_id
_entity_poly.type
_entity_poly.pdbx_seq_one_letter_code
_entity_poly.pdbx_strand_id
1 'polypeptide(L)'
;MVQNYEGQSLLRPLQKFSKRTGQGGWQLTVRNPGGSTIAVRDARQPNWRLIVPVFGNYEWRFTDLETDPHEQALLLSYDYKANLRSVEAKFGSSDAAMWVEEAAAVTRGWTDDNYKRWRYTARSTCIQTIH
;
A
#
# COMPACT_ATOMS: atom_id res chain seq x y z
N MET A 1 -24.91 -2.22 16.33
CA MET A 1 -23.80 -1.24 16.35
C MET A 1 -22.55 -1.92 15.77
N VAL A 2 -22.46 -2.02 14.44
CA VAL A 2 -21.34 -2.61 13.66
C VAL A 2 -21.24 -1.80 12.36
N GLN A 3 -21.19 -0.47 12.45
CA GLN A 3 -21.26 0.37 11.24
C GLN A 3 -19.90 0.66 10.61
N ASN A 4 -18.80 0.45 11.34
CA ASN A 4 -17.43 0.70 10.86
C ASN A 4 -16.50 -0.49 11.15
N TYR A 5 -16.96 -1.71 10.85
CA TYR A 5 -16.10 -2.90 10.91
C TYR A 5 -15.52 -3.15 9.51
N GLU A 6 -14.24 -2.82 9.34
CA GLU A 6 -13.49 -2.96 8.08
C GLU A 6 -12.91 -4.37 7.89
N GLY A 7 -13.04 -5.24 8.90
CA GLY A 7 -12.52 -6.60 8.86
C GLY A 7 -13.42 -7.55 8.07
N GLN A 8 -12.84 -8.41 7.25
CA GLN A 8 -13.59 -9.55 6.72
C GLN A 8 -13.69 -10.65 7.78
N SER A 9 -14.89 -11.23 7.94
CA SER A 9 -15.10 -12.40 8.80
C SER A 9 -14.27 -13.60 8.32
N LEU A 10 -13.50 -14.20 9.23
CA LEU A 10 -12.65 -15.37 8.98
C LEU A 10 -13.41 -16.70 8.83
N LEU A 11 -14.72 -16.70 9.12
CA LEU A 11 -15.59 -17.87 8.94
C LEU A 11 -15.99 -18.10 7.47
N ARG A 12 -15.73 -17.13 6.58
CA ARG A 12 -16.01 -17.22 5.15
C ARG A 12 -14.71 -17.16 4.34
N PRO A 13 -14.66 -17.82 3.16
CA PRO A 13 -13.51 -17.69 2.25
C PRO A 13 -13.18 -16.23 1.97
N LEU A 14 -11.88 -15.89 2.03
CA LEU A 14 -11.38 -14.54 1.80
C LEU A 14 -11.84 -14.03 0.42
N GLN A 15 -12.49 -12.87 0.39
CA GLN A 15 -12.87 -12.25 -0.86
C GLN A 15 -11.64 -11.53 -1.40
N LYS A 16 -11.03 -12.10 -2.44
CA LYS A 16 -9.81 -11.54 -3.04
C LYS A 16 -10.06 -10.22 -3.76
N PHE A 17 -11.28 -10.00 -4.26
CA PHE A 17 -11.68 -8.79 -4.95
C PHE A 17 -13.20 -8.62 -4.89
N SER A 18 -13.66 -7.39 -5.06
CA SER A 18 -15.08 -7.07 -5.19
C SER A 18 -15.60 -7.51 -6.56
N LYS A 19 -16.54 -8.45 -6.60
CA LYS A 19 -17.20 -8.86 -7.86
C LYS A 19 -17.99 -7.74 -8.54
N ARG A 20 -18.32 -6.68 -7.79
CA ARG A 20 -19.11 -5.53 -8.28
C ARG A 20 -18.25 -4.40 -8.84
N THR A 21 -17.07 -4.17 -8.27
CA THR A 21 -16.21 -3.02 -8.62
C THR A 21 -14.85 -3.44 -9.18
N GLY A 22 -14.50 -4.73 -9.14
CA GLY A 22 -13.20 -5.25 -9.58
C GLY A 22 -12.02 -4.93 -8.65
N GLN A 23 -12.23 -4.07 -7.64
CA GLN A 23 -11.19 -3.64 -6.71
C GLN A 23 -10.65 -4.80 -5.86
N GLY A 24 -9.33 -4.79 -5.63
CA GLY A 24 -8.65 -5.76 -4.78
C GLY A 24 -9.12 -5.76 -3.34
N GLY A 25 -8.96 -6.90 -2.67
CA GLY A 25 -9.13 -7.05 -1.23
C GLY A 25 -7.91 -6.49 -0.51
N TRP A 26 -7.83 -5.15 -0.43
CA TRP A 26 -6.69 -4.43 0.11
C TRP A 26 -6.61 -4.53 1.64
N GLN A 27 -5.41 -4.82 2.14
CA GLN A 27 -5.10 -4.85 3.56
C GLN A 27 -4.06 -3.78 3.86
N LEU A 28 -4.43 -2.81 4.70
CA LEU A 28 -3.56 -1.72 5.12
C LEU A 28 -3.21 -1.89 6.60
N THR A 29 -1.93 -1.77 6.93
CA THR A 29 -1.43 -1.87 8.30
C THR A 29 -0.51 -0.69 8.59
N VAL A 30 -0.85 0.12 9.59
CA VAL A 30 0.02 1.19 10.08
C VAL A 30 1.18 0.56 10.85
N ARG A 31 2.42 0.84 10.45
CA ARG A 31 3.62 0.34 11.14
C ARG A 31 4.31 1.50 11.84
N ASN A 32 4.36 1.42 13.18
CA ASN A 32 4.99 2.30 14.18
C ASN A 32 4.03 3.17 15.03
N PRO A 33 4.36 3.44 16.31
CA PRO A 33 3.74 4.50 17.08
C PRO A 33 4.28 5.83 16.56
N GLY A 34 3.55 6.42 15.62
CA GLY A 34 3.95 7.63 14.89
C GLY A 34 3.26 7.79 13.54
N GLY A 35 2.65 6.72 12.99
CA GLY A 35 1.88 6.77 11.75
C GLY A 35 2.72 7.05 10.50
N SER A 36 4.03 6.80 10.55
CA SER A 36 4.95 7.31 9.54
C SER A 36 5.02 6.41 8.29
N THR A 37 4.64 5.14 8.41
CA THR A 37 4.61 4.20 7.28
C THR A 37 3.37 3.32 7.29
N ILE A 38 2.82 3.05 6.11
CA ILE A 38 1.71 2.12 5.88
C ILE A 38 2.22 0.94 5.06
N ALA A 39 1.98 -0.27 5.55
CA ALA A 39 2.15 -1.49 4.77
C ALA A 39 0.85 -1.84 4.06
N VAL A 40 0.95 -2.17 2.78
CA VAL A 40 -0.18 -2.41 1.86
C VAL A 40 0.00 -3.77 1.21
N ARG A 41 -1.08 -4.55 1.19
CA ARG A 41 -1.13 -5.86 0.53
C ARG A 41 -2.45 -6.02 -0.22
N ASP A 42 -2.44 -6.84 -1.26
CA ASP A 42 -3.61 -7.17 -2.06
C ASP A 42 -3.88 -8.67 -1.97
N ALA A 43 -5.12 -9.06 -1.68
CA ALA A 43 -5.53 -10.45 -1.66
C ALA A 43 -5.50 -11.14 -3.05
N ARG A 44 -5.44 -10.37 -4.15
CA ARG A 44 -5.22 -10.92 -5.52
C ARG A 44 -3.77 -11.35 -5.72
N GLN A 45 -2.81 -10.58 -5.17
CA GLN A 45 -1.37 -10.81 -5.25
C GLN A 45 -0.78 -10.92 -3.84
N PRO A 46 -0.96 -12.07 -3.16
CA PRO A 46 -0.61 -12.21 -1.74
C PRO A 46 0.89 -12.08 -1.46
N ASN A 47 1.71 -12.32 -2.48
CA ASN A 47 3.17 -12.33 -2.38
C ASN A 47 3.74 -10.90 -2.43
N TRP A 48 3.01 -9.93 -2.98
CA TRP A 48 3.50 -8.56 -3.10
C TRP A 48 3.15 -7.72 -1.89
N ARG A 49 4.11 -6.89 -1.48
CA ARG A 49 3.98 -5.97 -0.36
C ARG A 49 4.61 -4.63 -0.72
N LEU A 50 3.85 -3.56 -0.51
CA LEU A 50 4.34 -2.20 -0.62
C LEU A 50 4.33 -1.53 0.75
N ILE A 51 5.39 -0.78 1.05
CA ILE A 51 5.47 0.08 2.22
C ILE A 51 5.54 1.51 1.71
N VAL A 52 4.54 2.29 2.11
CA VAL A 52 4.32 3.65 1.70
C VAL A 52 4.71 4.59 2.85
N PRO A 53 5.64 5.53 2.64
CA PRO A 53 5.92 6.58 3.60
C PRO A 53 4.79 7.63 3.59
N VAL A 54 4.21 7.92 4.76
CA VAL A 54 3.10 8.89 4.91
C VAL A 54 3.60 10.25 5.36
N PHE A 55 4.60 10.29 6.24
CA PHE A 55 5.20 11.51 6.73
C PHE A 55 6.67 11.26 7.09
N GLY A 56 7.54 12.24 6.81
CA GLY A 56 8.97 12.15 7.05
C GLY A 56 9.77 11.60 5.87
N ASN A 57 11.09 11.49 6.05
CA ASN A 57 12.02 11.07 5.01
C ASN A 57 12.21 9.54 5.03
N TYR A 58 11.13 8.80 4.82
CA TYR A 58 11.13 7.33 4.79
C TYR A 58 11.09 6.81 3.35
N GLU A 59 11.68 5.65 3.11
CA GLU A 59 11.80 5.05 1.79
C GLU A 59 10.55 4.25 1.40
N TRP A 60 10.16 4.35 0.13
CA TRP A 60 9.28 3.38 -0.51
C TRP A 60 9.99 2.04 -0.55
N ARG A 61 9.29 0.98 -0.12
CA ARG A 61 9.83 -0.38 -0.13
C ARG A 61 8.84 -1.34 -0.76
N PHE A 62 9.27 -1.96 -1.85
CA PHE A 62 8.56 -3.04 -2.50
C PHE A 62 9.28 -4.37 -2.24
N THR A 63 8.51 -5.39 -1.90
CA THR A 63 8.99 -6.74 -1.68
C THR A 63 8.05 -7.75 -2.32
N ASP A 64 8.63 -8.74 -2.98
CA ASP A 64 7.94 -9.95 -3.39
C ASP A 64 8.39 -11.09 -2.45
N LEU A 65 7.45 -11.58 -1.65
CA LEU A 65 7.69 -12.57 -0.60
C LEU A 65 7.85 -13.99 -1.15
N GLU A 66 7.52 -14.22 -2.42
CA GLU A 66 7.78 -15.51 -3.07
C GLU A 66 9.26 -15.66 -3.42
N THR A 67 9.84 -14.61 -4.00
CA THR A 67 11.26 -14.59 -4.37
C THR A 67 12.16 -14.24 -3.19
N ASP A 68 11.65 -13.53 -2.19
CA ASP A 68 12.42 -13.07 -1.04
C ASP A 68 11.61 -13.15 0.27
N PRO A 69 11.37 -14.37 0.79
CA PRO A 69 10.61 -14.57 2.03
C PRO A 69 11.28 -13.97 3.27
N HIS A 70 12.57 -13.63 3.19
CA HIS A 70 13.34 -13.03 4.28
C HIS A 70 13.56 -11.51 4.12
N GLU A 71 12.94 -10.87 3.11
CA GLU A 71 13.07 -9.45 2.82
C GLU A 71 14.55 -8.97 2.70
N GLN A 72 15.45 -9.77 2.11
CA GLN A 72 16.88 -9.48 1.95
C GLN A 72 17.22 -8.65 0.71
N ALA A 73 16.38 -8.65 -0.32
CA ALA A 73 16.56 -7.97 -1.61
C ALA A 73 15.54 -6.85 -1.81
N LEU A 74 15.50 -5.93 -0.85
CA LEU A 74 14.56 -4.80 -0.81
C LEU A 74 14.83 -3.80 -1.92
N LEU A 75 13.79 -3.45 -2.67
CA LEU A 75 13.83 -2.28 -3.55
C LEU A 75 13.48 -1.04 -2.74
N LEU A 76 14.52 -0.28 -2.36
CA LEU A 76 14.42 0.94 -1.57
C LEU A 76 14.57 2.16 -2.48
N SER A 77 13.68 3.12 -2.33
CA SER A 77 13.85 4.43 -2.95
C SER A 77 13.13 5.51 -2.17
N TYR A 78 13.77 6.66 -1.99
CA TYR A 78 13.14 7.86 -1.43
C TYR A 78 12.17 8.52 -2.42
N ASP A 79 12.32 8.26 -3.72
CA ASP A 79 11.45 8.77 -4.77
C ASP A 79 10.54 7.67 -5.32
N TYR A 80 9.25 8.01 -5.48
CA TYR A 80 8.24 7.09 -5.99
C TYR A 80 8.53 6.59 -7.40
N LYS A 81 8.93 7.49 -8.32
CA LYS A 81 9.20 7.11 -9.71
C LYS A 81 10.45 6.25 -9.82
N ALA A 82 11.47 6.54 -9.00
CA ALA A 82 12.65 5.68 -8.91
C ALA A 82 12.32 4.31 -8.32
N ASN A 83 11.36 4.20 -7.39
CA ASN A 83 10.85 2.92 -6.91
C ASN A 83 10.16 2.14 -8.04
N LEU A 84 9.24 2.78 -8.77
CA LEU A 84 8.54 2.17 -9.91
C LEU A 84 9.51 1.66 -10.96
N ARG A 85 10.46 2.49 -11.41
CA ARG A 85 11.48 2.06 -12.39
C ARG A 85 12.31 0.89 -11.89
N SER A 86 12.61 0.84 -10.58
CA SER A 86 13.36 -0.28 -10.00
C SER A 86 12.54 -1.57 -9.96
N VAL A 87 11.22 -1.47 -9.71
CA VAL A 87 10.29 -2.60 -9.76
C VAL A 87 10.16 -3.10 -11.19
N GLU A 88 9.97 -2.22 -12.18
CA GLU A 88 9.93 -2.58 -13.59
C GLU A 88 11.23 -3.25 -14.04
N ALA A 89 12.38 -2.69 -13.67
CA ALA A 89 13.68 -3.24 -14.05
C ALA A 89 13.95 -4.63 -13.44
N LYS A 90 13.51 -4.86 -12.19
CA LYS A 90 13.77 -6.13 -11.48
C LYS A 90 12.77 -7.23 -11.83
N PHE A 91 11.49 -6.90 -11.97
CA PHE A 91 10.43 -7.88 -12.20
C PHE A 91 10.01 -7.99 -13.68
N GLY A 92 10.52 -7.11 -14.54
CA GLY A 92 10.35 -7.14 -16.00
C GLY A 92 8.90 -7.00 -16.48
N SER A 93 7.95 -6.78 -15.56
CA SER A 93 6.52 -6.90 -15.81
C SER A 93 5.83 -5.58 -15.50
N SER A 94 5.11 -5.04 -16.49
CA SER A 94 4.20 -3.89 -16.32
C SER A 94 3.17 -4.11 -15.22
N ASP A 95 2.83 -5.37 -14.94
CA ASP A 95 1.83 -5.75 -13.94
C ASP A 95 2.26 -5.41 -12.52
N ALA A 96 3.56 -5.56 -12.20
CA ALA A 96 4.09 -5.21 -10.88
C ALA A 96 4.09 -3.69 -10.67
N ALA A 97 4.44 -2.92 -11.70
CA ALA A 97 4.39 -1.46 -11.67
C ALA A 97 2.96 -0.94 -11.54
N MET A 98 2.03 -1.44 -12.36
CA MET A 98 0.61 -1.11 -12.29
C MET A 98 0.01 -1.45 -10.93
N TRP A 99 0.43 -2.57 -10.32
CA TRP A 99 0.02 -2.91 -8.97
C TRP A 99 0.57 -1.94 -7.91
N VAL A 100 1.84 -1.52 -8.03
CA VAL A 100 2.43 -0.50 -7.13
C VAL A 100 1.70 0.84 -7.27
N GLU A 101 1.30 1.22 -8.49
CA GLU A 101 0.45 2.40 -8.74
C GLU A 101 -0.91 2.28 -8.04
N GLU A 102 -1.62 1.15 -8.23
CA GLU A 102 -2.91 0.93 -7.58
C GLU A 102 -2.78 0.94 -6.04
N ALA A 103 -1.75 0.27 -5.51
CA ALA A 103 -1.47 0.22 -4.07
C ALA A 103 -1.18 1.61 -3.48
N ALA A 104 -0.41 2.44 -4.18
CA ALA A 104 -0.12 3.81 -3.77
C ALA A 104 -1.40 4.67 -3.77
N ALA A 105 -2.24 4.56 -4.82
CA ALA A 105 -3.49 5.30 -4.93
C ALA A 105 -4.50 4.91 -3.83
N VAL A 106 -4.66 3.61 -3.56
CA VAL A 106 -5.53 3.10 -2.48
C VAL A 106 -5.05 3.60 -1.12
N THR A 107 -3.74 3.61 -0.89
CA THR A 107 -3.16 4.09 0.36
C THR A 107 -3.40 5.58 0.56
N ARG A 108 -3.27 6.39 -0.50
CA ARG A 108 -3.58 7.82 -0.45
C ARG A 108 -5.05 8.06 -0.11
N GLY A 109 -5.97 7.41 -0.80
CA GLY A 109 -7.42 7.53 -0.51
C GLY A 109 -7.76 7.12 0.92
N TRP A 110 -7.23 5.99 1.38
CA TRP A 110 -7.42 5.53 2.77
C TRP A 110 -6.85 6.51 3.79
N THR A 111 -5.68 7.10 3.51
CA THR A 111 -5.02 8.07 4.39
C THR A 111 -5.83 9.37 4.48
N ASP A 112 -6.31 9.89 3.35
CA ASP A 112 -7.15 11.09 3.28
C ASP A 112 -8.45 10.89 4.08
N ASP A 113 -9.08 9.73 3.94
CA ASP A 113 -10.32 9.40 4.67
C ASP A 113 -10.07 9.19 6.17
N ASN A 114 -8.92 8.61 6.55
CA ASN A 114 -8.51 8.52 7.95
C ASN A 114 -8.25 9.91 8.54
N TYR A 115 -7.53 10.80 7.86
CA TYR A 115 -7.29 12.16 8.35
C TYR A 115 -8.59 12.93 8.59
N LYS A 116 -9.57 12.82 7.68
CA LYS A 116 -10.92 13.38 7.87
C LYS A 116 -11.60 12.79 9.11
N ARG A 117 -11.50 11.47 9.32
CA ARG A 117 -12.10 10.77 10.47
C ARG A 117 -11.51 11.23 11.80
N TRP A 118 -10.22 11.53 11.86
CA TRP A 118 -9.54 12.03 13.06
C TRP A 118 -9.61 13.56 13.23
N ARG A 119 -10.36 14.28 12.36
CA ARG A 119 -10.49 15.75 12.34
C ARG A 119 -9.14 16.47 12.33
N TYR A 120 -8.10 15.83 11.82
CA TYR A 120 -6.77 16.41 11.76
C TYR A 120 -6.70 17.33 10.54
N THR A 121 -6.65 18.65 10.78
CA THR A 121 -6.49 19.65 9.72
C THR A 121 -5.01 20.02 9.58
N ALA A 122 -4.16 19.06 9.20
CA ALA A 122 -2.83 19.42 8.73
C ALA A 122 -2.97 20.05 7.35
N ARG A 123 -2.55 21.31 7.24
CA ARG A 123 -2.37 22.01 5.97
C ARG A 123 -1.58 21.10 5.03
N SER A 124 -2.19 20.73 3.92
CA SER A 124 -1.73 19.76 2.93
C SER A 124 -0.30 20.07 2.50
N THR A 125 0.68 19.41 3.07
CA THR A 125 2.05 19.42 2.58
C THR A 125 2.66 18.08 2.95
N CYS A 126 3.23 17.41 1.95
CA CYS A 126 3.87 16.11 2.02
C CYS A 126 2.96 14.87 1.86
N ILE A 127 2.27 14.80 0.72
CA ILE A 127 2.33 13.57 -0.08
C ILE A 127 3.01 14.04 -1.36
N GLN A 128 4.26 13.63 -1.59
CA GLN A 128 4.96 14.02 -2.82
C GLN A 128 4.09 13.66 -4.02
N THR A 129 3.86 14.66 -4.86
CA THR A 129 2.96 14.61 -6.01
C THR A 129 3.37 13.49 -6.93
N ILE A 130 2.51 12.49 -7.06
CA ILE A 130 2.55 11.53 -8.17
C ILE A 130 2.11 12.33 -9.41
N HIS A 131 3.07 12.74 -10.23
CA HIS A 131 2.85 13.41 -11.52
C HIS A 131 3.45 12.59 -12.64
#